data_AF-A0A0N1E4B5-F1
#
_entry.id   AF-A0A0N1E4B5-F1
#
_cell.length_a   1.000
_cell.length_b   1.000
_cell.length_c   1.000
_cell.angle_alpha   90.00
_cell.angle_beta   90.00
_cell.angle_gamma   90.00
#
_symmetry.space_group_name_H-M   'P 1'
#
loop_
_entity.id
_entity.type
_entity.pdbx_description
1 polymer ?
#
loop_
_entity_poly.entity_id
_entity_poly.type
_entity_poly.pdbx_seq_one_letter_code
_entity_poly.pdbx_strand_id
1 'polypeptide(L)'
;MILKMKKILLMLCFSTLYNSQIKFHFFVQKKISSGNYLLKLTIINETNDFYALPLDKSGFKAYYLSEYCEERNNIDTSYRYFSPTIMIKETSKNELLEASSRMLDIVDDQRYSYMEKVELNKKEREKVIFNWMYKNNIDDILSAKRNFYLMNNLLLLKPKENISYNIELDINEILRSDLSTTYDYYILGFNNYSLSLDMCINKNIYLDLTKSQKIKLKKYKLFSGLIKSNYFSFEAYK
;
A
#
# COMPACT_ATOMS: atom_id res chain seq x y z
N MET A 1 -16.37 -48.97 0.23
CA MET A 1 -17.04 -47.75 0.73
C MET A 1 -16.10 -46.85 1.55
N ILE A 2 -15.35 -47.40 2.50
CA ILE A 2 -14.42 -46.67 3.40
C ILE A 2 -13.34 -45.86 2.64
N LEU A 3 -12.78 -46.39 1.54
CA LEU A 3 -11.78 -45.68 0.73
C LEU A 3 -12.34 -44.43 0.02
N LYS A 4 -13.62 -44.42 -0.34
CA LYS A 4 -14.28 -43.25 -0.97
C LYS A 4 -14.53 -42.14 0.05
N MET A 5 -14.94 -42.49 1.28
CA MET A 5 -15.08 -41.51 2.38
C MET A 5 -13.75 -40.85 2.76
N LYS A 6 -12.63 -41.59 2.78
CA LYS A 6 -11.30 -41.02 3.06
C LYS A 6 -10.87 -39.98 2.01
N LYS A 7 -11.17 -40.20 0.72
CA LYS A 7 -10.86 -39.24 -0.36
C LYS A 7 -11.70 -37.96 -0.28
N ILE A 8 -12.97 -38.06 0.10
CA ILE A 8 -13.87 -36.91 0.28
C ILE A 8 -13.43 -36.05 1.47
N LEU A 9 -13.04 -36.68 2.59
CA LEU A 9 -12.53 -35.97 3.77
C LEU A 9 -11.22 -35.23 3.47
N LEU A 10 -10.33 -35.84 2.68
CA LEU A 10 -9.09 -35.20 2.24
C LEU A 10 -9.37 -33.98 1.34
N MET A 11 -10.30 -34.09 0.38
CA MET A 11 -10.72 -32.97 -0.47
C MET A 11 -11.32 -31.80 0.32
N LEU A 12 -12.12 -32.08 1.35
CA LEU A 12 -12.71 -31.05 2.22
C LEU A 12 -11.63 -30.33 3.05
N CYS A 13 -10.64 -31.05 3.58
CA CYS A 13 -9.52 -30.44 4.30
C CYS A 13 -8.63 -29.56 3.41
N PHE A 14 -8.47 -29.89 2.12
CA PHE A 14 -7.73 -29.04 1.19
C PHE A 14 -8.50 -27.78 0.81
N SER A 15 -9.83 -27.85 0.72
CA SER A 15 -10.66 -26.69 0.35
C SER A 15 -10.62 -25.55 1.38
N THR A 16 -10.35 -25.86 2.66
CA THR A 16 -10.20 -24.85 3.73
C THR A 16 -8.85 -24.12 3.71
N LEU A 17 -7.87 -24.58 2.94
CA LEU A 17 -6.52 -24.00 2.90
C LEU A 17 -6.36 -22.83 1.93
N TYR A 18 -7.36 -22.55 1.10
CA TYR A 18 -7.28 -21.54 0.02
C TYR A 18 -7.90 -20.18 0.36
N ASN A 19 -8.34 -19.96 1.61
CA ASN A 19 -8.77 -18.63 2.03
C ASN A 19 -7.55 -17.76 2.32
N SER A 20 -7.48 -16.58 1.68
CA SER A 20 -6.47 -15.58 2.01
C SER A 20 -6.52 -15.25 3.50
N GLN A 21 -5.38 -15.36 4.20
CA GLN A 21 -5.29 -15.13 5.65
C GLN A 21 -5.75 -13.71 6.04
N ILE A 22 -5.39 -12.74 5.20
CA ILE A 22 -5.81 -11.35 5.29
C ILE A 22 -6.62 -11.02 4.05
N LYS A 23 -7.84 -10.50 4.24
CA LYS A 23 -8.65 -9.96 3.15
C LYS A 23 -8.54 -8.45 3.10
N PHE A 24 -8.59 -7.92 1.89
CA PHE A 24 -8.62 -6.50 1.61
C PHE A 24 -9.78 -6.24 0.66
N HIS A 25 -10.66 -5.32 1.05
CA HIS A 25 -11.80 -4.91 0.25
C HIS A 25 -11.88 -3.40 0.22
N PHE A 26 -12.46 -2.86 -0.85
CA PHE A 26 -12.85 -1.47 -0.87
C PHE A 26 -14.25 -1.31 -1.45
N PHE A 27 -14.89 -0.23 -1.05
CA PHE A 27 -16.17 0.21 -1.57
C PHE A 27 -16.06 1.69 -1.95
N VAL A 28 -16.61 2.05 -3.12
CA VAL A 28 -16.73 3.45 -3.53
C VAL A 28 -17.90 4.06 -2.78
N GLN A 29 -17.61 4.87 -1.75
CA GLN A 29 -18.66 5.56 -1.00
C GLN A 29 -19.31 6.67 -1.82
N LYS A 30 -18.48 7.41 -2.57
CA LYS A 30 -18.90 8.57 -3.35
C LYS A 30 -17.95 8.78 -4.52
N LYS A 31 -18.49 9.11 -5.69
CA LYS A 31 -17.74 9.73 -6.79
C LYS A 31 -17.69 11.24 -6.54
N ILE A 32 -16.50 11.79 -6.37
CA ILE A 32 -16.29 13.23 -6.12
C ILE A 32 -16.29 13.99 -7.45
N SER A 33 -15.51 13.50 -8.42
CA SER A 33 -15.43 14.00 -9.80
C SER A 33 -14.99 12.88 -10.75
N SER A 34 -14.72 13.19 -12.02
CA SER A 34 -14.16 12.19 -12.95
C SER A 34 -12.76 11.77 -12.47
N GLY A 35 -12.60 10.46 -12.23
CA GLY A 35 -11.35 9.90 -11.70
C GLY A 35 -11.09 10.12 -10.21
N ASN A 36 -11.98 10.83 -9.50
CA ASN A 36 -11.84 11.10 -8.08
C ASN A 36 -12.96 10.42 -7.25
N TYR A 37 -12.58 9.60 -6.28
CA TYR A 37 -13.46 8.76 -5.50
C TYR A 37 -13.13 8.82 -4.02
N LEU A 38 -14.16 8.88 -3.17
CA LEU A 38 -14.02 8.55 -1.75
C LEU A 38 -14.20 7.04 -1.58
N LEU A 39 -13.14 6.35 -1.19
CA LEU A 39 -13.13 4.91 -0.97
C LEU A 39 -13.19 4.59 0.53
N LYS A 40 -13.97 3.58 0.90
CA LYS A 40 -13.89 2.91 2.21
C LYS A 40 -13.12 1.62 2.04
N LEU A 41 -11.90 1.58 2.59
CA LEU A 41 -11.02 0.42 2.58
C LEU A 41 -11.26 -0.39 3.85
N THR A 42 -11.30 -1.71 3.73
CA THR A 42 -11.55 -2.65 4.82
C THR A 42 -10.52 -3.77 4.76
N ILE A 43 -9.82 -3.98 5.88
CA ILE A 43 -8.86 -5.07 6.06
C ILE A 43 -9.38 -5.99 7.13
N ILE A 44 -9.39 -7.29 6.83
CA ILE A 44 -9.96 -8.31 7.69
C ILE A 44 -8.90 -9.38 7.93
N ASN A 45 -8.58 -9.62 9.20
CA ASN A 45 -7.82 -10.80 9.57
C ASN A 45 -8.78 -11.98 9.73
N GLU A 46 -8.83 -12.88 8.75
CA GLU A 46 -9.74 -14.02 8.78
C GLU A 46 -9.21 -15.18 9.63
N THR A 47 -8.00 -15.07 10.18
CA THR A 47 -7.36 -16.14 10.92
C THR A 47 -7.68 -16.11 12.42
N ASN A 48 -7.20 -17.12 13.13
CA ASN A 48 -7.17 -17.16 14.59
C ASN A 48 -5.85 -16.65 15.17
N ASP A 49 -4.94 -16.15 14.34
CA ASP A 49 -3.62 -15.64 14.73
C ASP A 49 -3.62 -14.11 14.76
N PHE A 50 -2.67 -13.53 15.49
CA PHE A 50 -2.38 -12.11 15.42
C PHE A 50 -1.46 -11.82 14.22
N TYR A 51 -1.71 -10.74 13.48
CA TYR A 51 -0.90 -10.33 12.34
C TYR A 51 -0.34 -8.92 12.48
N ALA A 52 0.87 -8.71 12.01
CA ALA A 52 1.43 -7.39 11.77
C ALA A 52 1.52 -7.17 10.26
N LEU A 53 0.79 -6.19 9.75
CA LEU A 53 0.67 -5.87 8.33
C LEU A 53 1.15 -4.44 8.08
N PRO A 54 2.25 -4.23 7.34
CA PRO A 54 2.63 -2.90 6.88
C PRO A 54 1.59 -2.36 5.90
N LEU A 55 1.09 -1.17 6.18
CA LEU A 55 0.09 -0.47 5.39
C LEU A 55 0.21 1.03 5.62
N ASP A 56 0.50 1.75 4.54
CA ASP A 56 0.41 3.20 4.53
C ASP A 56 -0.99 3.64 4.09
N LYS A 57 -1.72 4.24 5.02
CA LYS A 57 -3.11 4.67 4.86
C LYS A 57 -3.23 6.11 4.32
N SER A 58 -2.11 6.78 4.05
CA SER A 58 -2.09 8.19 3.63
C SER A 58 -2.30 8.40 2.14
N GLY A 59 -2.21 7.34 1.34
CA GLY A 59 -2.50 7.42 -0.09
C GLY A 59 -2.27 6.11 -0.83
N PHE A 60 -1.92 6.25 -2.09
CA PHE A 60 -1.79 5.17 -3.06
C PHE A 60 -0.46 5.23 -3.81
N LYS A 61 -0.11 4.13 -4.47
CA LYS A 61 0.92 4.08 -5.51
C LYS A 61 0.27 3.86 -6.87
N ALA A 62 0.85 4.42 -7.90
CA ALA A 62 0.51 4.05 -9.26
C ALA A 62 1.17 2.72 -9.66
N TYR A 63 0.64 2.07 -10.68
CA TYR A 63 1.19 0.84 -11.24
C TYR A 63 2.19 1.16 -12.35
N TYR A 64 3.41 0.67 -12.17
CA TYR A 64 4.44 0.53 -13.19
C TYR A 64 4.85 -0.93 -13.23
N LEU A 65 5.01 -1.52 -14.42
CA LEU A 65 5.39 -2.93 -14.53
C LEU A 65 6.76 -3.18 -13.92
N SER A 66 7.69 -2.22 -14.10
CA SER A 66 9.01 -2.26 -13.49
C SER A 66 8.94 -2.28 -11.97
N GLU A 67 8.13 -1.43 -11.34
CA GLU A 67 8.09 -1.23 -9.87
C GLU A 67 7.16 -2.21 -9.12
N TYR A 68 6.30 -2.95 -9.85
CA TYR A 68 5.28 -3.80 -9.22
C TYR A 68 5.89 -4.93 -8.40
N CYS A 69 5.59 -4.94 -7.10
CA CYS A 69 6.15 -5.89 -6.13
C CYS A 69 7.69 -5.91 -6.07
N GLU A 70 8.37 -4.84 -6.50
CA GLU A 70 9.84 -4.81 -6.54
C GLU A 70 10.48 -5.09 -5.18
N GLU A 71 11.65 -5.73 -5.26
CA GLU A 71 12.52 -5.88 -4.11
C GLU A 71 13.07 -4.53 -3.67
N ARG A 72 13.07 -4.38 -2.35
CA ARG A 72 13.33 -3.17 -1.59
C ARG A 72 14.62 -2.40 -1.90
N ASN A 73 15.58 -2.96 -2.63
CA ASN A 73 16.92 -2.40 -2.77
C ASN A 73 16.94 -1.01 -3.42
N ASN A 74 15.85 -0.59 -4.09
CA ASN A 74 15.70 0.72 -4.74
C ASN A 74 14.81 1.73 -3.97
N ILE A 75 14.39 1.45 -2.72
CA ILE A 75 13.49 2.37 -2.01
C ILE A 75 14.27 3.58 -1.49
N ASP A 76 14.20 4.70 -2.22
CA ASP A 76 14.28 6.01 -1.60
C ASP A 76 13.06 6.21 -0.68
N THR A 77 13.32 6.75 0.51
CA THR A 77 12.39 6.92 1.64
C THR A 77 11.22 7.87 1.36
N SER A 78 11.21 8.49 0.18
CA SER A 78 10.12 9.28 -0.35
C SER A 78 8.98 8.38 -0.88
N TYR A 79 9.28 7.26 -1.53
CA TYR A 79 8.26 6.43 -2.15
C TYR A 79 7.34 5.78 -1.11
N ARG A 80 6.01 5.94 -1.26
CA ARG A 80 4.98 5.39 -0.35
C ARG A 80 4.84 3.87 -0.45
N TYR A 81 5.91 3.15 -0.11
CA TYR A 81 6.07 1.73 -0.42
C TYR A 81 4.96 0.84 0.15
N PHE A 82 4.43 1.15 1.34
CA PHE A 82 3.35 0.35 1.97
C PHE A 82 1.95 0.80 1.56
N SER A 83 1.80 1.78 0.67
CA SER A 83 0.49 2.18 0.16
C SER A 83 -0.05 1.13 -0.81
N PRO A 84 -1.37 0.95 -0.90
CA PRO A 84 -1.96 0.11 -1.95
C PRO A 84 -1.61 0.65 -3.34
N THR A 85 -1.24 -0.26 -4.24
CA THR A 85 -1.03 0.04 -5.66
C THR A 85 -2.37 0.03 -6.37
N ILE A 86 -2.69 1.11 -7.08
CA ILE A 86 -3.86 1.22 -7.93
C ILE A 86 -3.62 0.37 -9.17
N MET A 87 -4.53 -0.57 -9.44
CA MET A 87 -4.48 -1.40 -10.63
C MET A 87 -5.68 -1.01 -11.50
N ILE A 88 -5.43 -0.43 -12.68
CA ILE A 88 -6.47 -0.11 -13.65
C ILE A 88 -6.33 -1.05 -14.83
N LYS A 89 -7.44 -1.68 -15.23
CA LYS A 89 -7.48 -2.58 -16.38
C LYS A 89 -8.51 -2.11 -17.38
N GLU A 90 -8.14 -2.02 -18.66
CA GLU A 90 -9.11 -1.81 -19.74
C GLU A 90 -9.86 -3.13 -19.97
N THR A 91 -11.18 -3.14 -19.73
CA THR A 91 -11.98 -4.38 -19.68
C THR A 91 -12.02 -5.09 -21.04
N SER A 92 -12.10 -4.33 -22.14
CA SER A 92 -12.16 -4.84 -23.53
C SER A 92 -10.87 -5.54 -23.96
N LYS A 93 -9.71 -4.98 -23.61
CA LYS A 93 -8.39 -5.52 -23.97
C LYS A 93 -7.83 -6.50 -22.95
N ASN A 94 -8.44 -6.55 -21.77
CA ASN A 94 -7.96 -7.35 -20.64
C ASN A 94 -6.52 -6.97 -20.23
N GLU A 95 -6.14 -5.71 -20.41
CA GLU A 95 -4.77 -5.20 -20.25
C GLU A 95 -4.69 -4.22 -19.07
N LEU A 96 -3.62 -4.34 -18.26
CA LEU A 96 -3.33 -3.38 -17.19
C LEU A 96 -2.73 -2.12 -17.79
N LEU A 97 -3.23 -0.96 -17.38
CA LEU A 97 -2.66 0.32 -17.75
C LEU A 97 -1.51 0.65 -16.82
N GLU A 98 -0.35 0.97 -17.39
CA GLU A 98 0.72 1.63 -16.65
C GLU A 98 0.40 3.11 -16.50
N ALA A 99 0.78 3.68 -15.36
CA ALA A 99 0.66 5.11 -15.15
C ALA A 99 1.73 5.88 -15.93
N SER A 100 1.52 7.19 -16.03
CA SER A 100 2.52 8.14 -16.49
C SER A 100 2.88 9.08 -15.33
N SER A 101 4.12 9.56 -15.28
CA SER A 101 4.54 10.58 -14.31
C SER A 101 4.61 11.96 -14.96
N ARG A 102 4.31 12.99 -14.18
CA ARG A 102 4.63 14.39 -14.51
C ARG A 102 5.15 15.12 -13.28
N MET A 103 6.00 16.12 -13.53
CA MET A 103 6.40 17.06 -12.49
C MET A 103 5.32 18.14 -12.37
N LEU A 104 5.07 18.61 -11.15
CA LEU A 104 4.19 19.74 -10.86
C LEU A 104 4.69 20.97 -11.61
N ASP A 105 3.82 21.50 -12.47
CA ASP A 105 4.00 22.80 -13.11
C ASP A 105 3.78 23.87 -12.04
N ILE A 106 4.82 24.16 -11.26
CA ILE A 106 4.77 25.24 -10.28
C ILE A 106 4.99 26.56 -11.04
N VAL A 107 3.99 27.44 -11.04
CA VAL A 107 4.10 28.80 -11.57
C VAL A 107 5.29 29.51 -10.89
N ASP A 108 6.13 30.19 -11.66
CA ASP A 108 7.44 30.70 -11.21
C ASP A 108 7.35 31.60 -9.95
N ASP A 109 6.23 32.29 -9.75
CA ASP A 109 5.97 33.15 -8.59
C ASP A 109 5.68 32.39 -7.28
N GLN A 110 5.15 31.16 -7.36
CA GLN A 110 4.85 30.28 -6.22
C GLN A 110 5.93 29.21 -6.00
N ARG A 111 6.89 29.09 -6.92
CA ARG A 111 7.94 28.07 -6.86
C ARG A 111 8.85 28.23 -5.66
N TYR A 112 9.28 29.44 -5.35
CA TYR A 112 10.17 29.70 -4.22
C TYR A 112 9.51 29.38 -2.88
N SER A 113 8.27 29.83 -2.65
CA SER A 113 7.55 29.59 -1.40
C SER A 113 7.20 28.11 -1.21
N TYR A 114 6.85 27.41 -2.29
CA TYR A 114 6.64 25.97 -2.26
C TYR A 114 7.94 25.20 -1.95
N MET A 115 9.06 25.54 -2.61
CA MET A 115 10.36 24.90 -2.35
C MET A 115 10.86 25.14 -0.92
N GLU A 116 10.66 26.34 -0.38
CA GLU A 116 10.98 26.65 1.01
C GLU A 116 10.17 25.78 1.98
N LYS A 117 8.86 25.63 1.74
CA LYS A 117 8.00 24.75 2.53
C LYS A 117 8.44 23.28 2.46
N VAL A 118 8.79 22.78 1.28
CA VAL A 118 9.31 21.42 1.10
C VAL A 118 10.60 21.22 1.88
N GLU A 119 11.51 22.20 1.85
CA GLU A 119 12.78 22.10 2.56
C GLU A 119 12.63 22.19 4.08
N LEU A 120 11.74 23.06 4.57
CA LEU A 120 11.38 23.11 6.00
C LEU A 120 10.81 21.77 6.47
N ASN A 121 9.85 21.21 5.74
CA ASN A 121 9.27 19.89 6.04
C ASN A 121 10.33 18.79 6.05
N LYS A 122 11.30 18.85 5.11
CA LYS A 122 12.42 17.91 5.05
C LYS A 122 13.28 18.00 6.31
N LYS A 123 13.67 19.21 6.74
CA LYS A 123 14.48 19.45 7.95
C LYS A 123 13.76 18.98 9.22
N GLU A 124 12.47 19.24 9.34
CA GLU A 124 11.66 18.75 10.46
C GLU A 124 11.59 17.23 10.49
N ARG A 125 11.34 16.59 9.34
CA ARG A 125 11.33 15.13 9.21
C ARG A 125 12.68 14.54 9.59
N GLU A 126 13.79 15.14 9.15
CA GLU A 126 15.14 14.69 9.50
C GLU A 126 15.37 14.73 11.02
N LYS A 127 14.95 15.78 11.72
CA LYS A 127 15.04 15.85 13.20
C LYS A 127 14.27 14.70 13.87
N VAL A 128 13.06 14.39 13.40
CA VAL A 128 12.25 13.28 13.92
C VAL A 128 12.97 11.95 13.71
N ILE A 129 13.55 11.74 12.51
CA ILE A 129 14.30 10.52 12.20
C ILE A 129 15.57 10.41 13.05
N PHE A 130 16.32 11.49 13.24
CA PHE A 130 17.51 11.47 14.11
C PHE A 130 17.14 11.09 15.55
N ASN A 131 16.08 11.69 16.10
CA ASN A 131 15.59 11.32 17.42
C ASN A 131 15.15 9.84 17.48
N TRP A 132 14.49 9.34 16.43
CA TRP A 132 14.12 7.93 16.32
C TRP A 132 15.33 7.00 16.28
N MET A 133 16.35 7.38 15.51
CA MET A 133 17.62 6.66 15.36
C MET A 133 18.30 6.48 16.71
N TYR A 134 18.49 7.56 17.47
CA TYR A 134 19.07 7.52 18.82
C TYR A 134 18.22 6.70 19.79
N LYS A 135 16.90 6.91 19.80
CA LYS A 135 15.98 6.19 20.70
C LYS A 135 15.97 4.67 20.48
N ASN A 136 16.21 4.23 19.25
CA ASN A 136 16.14 2.81 18.88
C ASN A 136 17.53 2.17 18.68
N ASN A 137 18.63 2.89 18.97
CA ASN A 137 20.01 2.44 18.77
C ASN A 137 20.23 1.89 17.35
N ILE A 138 19.93 2.70 16.34
CA ILE A 138 20.17 2.39 14.93
C ILE A 138 21.37 3.23 14.46
N ASP A 139 22.36 2.60 13.83
CA ASP A 139 23.63 3.29 13.53
C ASP A 139 23.62 4.04 12.18
N ASP A 140 22.68 3.72 11.31
CA ASP A 140 22.58 4.25 9.94
C ASP A 140 21.28 5.03 9.73
N ILE A 141 21.38 6.23 9.17
CA ILE A 141 20.24 7.11 8.91
C ILE A 141 19.25 6.50 7.92
N LEU A 142 19.71 5.78 6.89
CA LEU A 142 18.81 5.14 5.93
C LEU A 142 18.01 4.01 6.59
N SER A 143 18.69 3.20 7.40
CA SER A 143 18.07 2.16 8.24
C SER A 143 17.10 2.76 9.24
N ALA A 144 17.40 3.91 9.84
CA ALA A 144 16.51 4.61 10.74
C ALA A 144 15.25 5.12 10.03
N LYS A 145 15.39 5.71 8.83
CA LYS A 145 14.24 6.13 8.00
C LYS A 145 13.34 4.95 7.63
N ARG A 146 13.94 3.85 7.17
CA ARG A 146 13.25 2.61 6.81
C ARG A 146 12.52 1.99 8.01
N ASN A 147 13.21 1.90 9.15
CA ASN A 147 12.64 1.40 10.40
C ASN A 147 11.49 2.27 10.89
N PHE A 148 11.66 3.60 10.88
CA PHE A 148 10.62 4.55 11.27
C PHE A 148 9.40 4.39 10.37
N TYR A 149 9.58 4.34 9.05
CA TYR A 149 8.48 4.18 8.11
C TYR A 149 7.74 2.84 8.31
N LEU A 150 8.47 1.74 8.52
CA LEU A 150 7.87 0.43 8.83
C LEU A 150 7.06 0.47 10.13
N MET A 151 7.66 0.97 11.21
CA MET A 151 7.02 0.94 12.53
C MET A 151 5.79 1.85 12.61
N ASN A 152 5.78 2.98 11.90
CA ASN A 152 4.61 3.88 11.87
C ASN A 152 3.48 3.41 10.96
N ASN A 153 3.77 2.51 10.02
CA ASN A 153 2.77 1.94 9.11
C ASN A 153 2.39 0.49 9.46
N LEU A 154 2.81 -0.02 10.64
CA LEU A 154 2.52 -1.40 11.02
C LEU A 154 1.14 -1.51 11.65
N LEU A 155 0.19 -2.10 10.91
CA LEU A 155 -1.14 -2.43 11.41
C LEU A 155 -1.11 -3.74 12.20
N LEU A 156 -1.44 -3.66 13.49
CA LEU A 156 -1.50 -4.82 14.38
C LEU A 156 -2.93 -5.36 14.43
N LEU A 157 -3.18 -6.47 13.75
CA LEU A 157 -4.48 -7.11 13.62
C LEU A 157 -4.64 -8.24 14.63
N LYS A 158 -5.70 -8.18 15.43
CA LYS A 158 -6.14 -9.30 16.28
C LYS A 158 -6.86 -10.35 15.42
N PRO A 159 -6.99 -11.59 15.93
CA PRO A 159 -7.84 -12.60 15.30
C PRO A 159 -9.23 -12.05 14.99
N LYS A 160 -9.73 -12.30 13.77
CA LYS A 160 -11.08 -11.89 13.32
C LYS A 160 -11.35 -10.39 13.31
N GLU A 161 -10.33 -9.56 13.51
CA GLU A 161 -10.48 -8.11 13.52
C GLU A 161 -10.72 -7.57 12.11
N ASN A 162 -11.62 -6.58 12.04
CA ASN A 162 -11.86 -5.76 10.86
C ASN A 162 -11.44 -4.33 11.20
N ILE A 163 -10.61 -3.74 10.33
CA ILE A 163 -10.29 -2.32 10.38
C ILE A 163 -10.73 -1.68 9.07
N SER A 164 -11.54 -0.63 9.19
CA SER A 164 -12.00 0.16 8.05
C SER A 164 -11.52 1.60 8.16
N TYR A 165 -11.20 2.24 7.03
CA TYR A 165 -10.89 3.66 6.95
C TYR A 165 -11.31 4.22 5.59
N ASN A 166 -11.55 5.53 5.55
CA ASN A 166 -11.87 6.22 4.31
C ASN A 166 -10.63 6.92 3.77
N ILE A 167 -10.50 6.99 2.45
CA ILE A 167 -9.42 7.68 1.76
C ILE A 167 -9.89 8.18 0.40
N GLU A 168 -9.42 9.35 -0.01
CA GLU A 168 -9.67 9.88 -1.35
C GLU A 168 -8.66 9.30 -2.33
N LEU A 169 -9.17 8.84 -3.47
CA LEU A 169 -8.42 8.39 -4.61
C LEU A 169 -8.66 9.37 -5.75
N ASP A 170 -7.61 10.08 -6.16
CA ASP A 170 -7.59 10.80 -7.43
C ASP A 170 -6.62 10.09 -8.39
N ILE A 171 -7.16 9.42 -9.41
CA ILE A 171 -6.35 8.66 -10.38
C ILE A 171 -5.58 9.57 -11.36
N ASN A 172 -5.85 10.87 -11.34
CA ASN A 172 -5.16 11.87 -12.17
C ASN A 172 -4.05 12.61 -11.40
N GLU A 173 -3.98 12.43 -10.07
CA GLU A 173 -3.03 13.10 -9.19
C GLU A 173 -2.56 12.18 -8.03
N ILE A 174 -1.77 11.16 -8.38
CA ILE A 174 -1.22 10.20 -7.42
C ILE A 174 0.17 10.66 -7.00
N LEU A 175 0.27 11.32 -5.84
CA LEU A 175 1.57 11.79 -5.33
C LEU A 175 2.53 10.62 -5.06
N ARG A 176 3.73 10.66 -5.65
CA ARG A 176 4.77 9.64 -5.41
C ARG A 176 5.33 9.68 -3.99
N SER A 177 5.37 10.88 -3.40
CA SER A 177 5.74 11.10 -2.00
C SER A 177 5.23 12.43 -1.47
N ASP A 178 5.19 12.59 -0.15
CA ASP A 178 4.82 13.84 0.54
C ASP A 178 5.79 15.01 0.24
N LEU A 179 6.99 14.70 -0.25
CA LEU A 179 8.07 15.66 -0.50
C LEU A 179 8.44 15.76 -1.98
N SER A 180 7.68 15.10 -2.86
CA SER A 180 7.97 15.07 -4.29
C SER A 180 7.10 16.07 -5.01
N THR A 181 7.70 16.77 -5.97
CA THR A 181 6.97 17.52 -6.98
C THR A 181 6.41 16.61 -8.09
N THR A 182 6.65 15.30 -8.03
CA THR A 182 6.23 14.35 -9.05
C THR A 182 4.96 13.64 -8.61
N TYR A 183 4.04 13.53 -9.55
CA TYR A 183 2.81 12.79 -9.39
C TYR A 183 2.55 11.93 -10.62
N ASP A 184 1.91 10.80 -10.35
CA ASP A 184 1.51 9.84 -11.35
C ASP A 184 0.03 10.04 -11.72
N TYR A 185 -0.32 9.65 -12.94
CA TYR A 185 -1.67 9.74 -13.46
C TYR A 185 -1.94 8.64 -14.48
N TYR A 186 -3.21 8.27 -14.61
CA TYR A 186 -3.65 7.33 -15.64
C TYR A 186 -4.27 8.06 -16.83
N ILE A 187 -3.82 7.70 -18.04
CA ILE A 187 -4.45 8.17 -19.28
C ILE A 187 -5.60 7.24 -19.61
N LEU A 188 -6.83 7.73 -19.46
CA LEU A 188 -8.04 6.97 -19.75
C LEU A 188 -8.68 7.46 -21.04
N GLY A 189 -9.14 6.54 -21.89
CA GLY A 189 -10.04 6.82 -23.01
C GLY A 189 -11.52 6.54 -22.67
N PHE A 190 -12.39 6.63 -23.68
CA PHE A 190 -13.83 6.33 -23.60
C PHE A 190 -14.13 4.82 -23.55
N ASN A 191 -13.54 4.11 -22.58
CA ASN A 191 -13.70 2.68 -22.39
C ASN A 191 -14.23 2.34 -20.98
N ASN A 192 -14.57 1.06 -20.78
CA ASN A 192 -14.88 0.48 -19.49
C ASN A 192 -13.61 -0.01 -18.81
N TYR A 193 -13.40 0.39 -17.56
CA TYR A 193 -12.25 -0.01 -16.77
C TYR A 193 -12.67 -0.78 -15.52
N SER A 194 -11.77 -1.63 -15.03
CA SER A 194 -11.87 -2.17 -13.67
C SER A 194 -10.72 -1.64 -12.81
N LEU A 195 -11.06 -1.11 -11.65
CA LEU A 195 -10.13 -0.72 -10.60
C LEU A 195 -10.01 -1.86 -9.59
N SER A 196 -8.79 -2.23 -9.22
CA SER A 196 -8.49 -2.96 -7.99
C SER A 196 -7.31 -2.31 -7.26
N LEU A 197 -7.07 -2.77 -6.05
CA LEU A 197 -5.97 -2.32 -5.21
C LEU A 197 -5.16 -3.54 -4.77
N ASP A 198 -3.86 -3.50 -5.05
CA ASP A 198 -2.93 -4.56 -4.69
C ASP A 198 -1.99 -4.08 -3.58
N MET A 199 -1.72 -4.93 -2.60
CA MET A 199 -0.73 -4.69 -1.56
C MET A 199 0.31 -5.80 -1.58
N CYS A 200 1.57 -5.43 -1.79
CA CYS A 200 2.66 -6.38 -1.92
C CYS A 200 3.71 -6.13 -0.85
N ILE A 201 3.91 -7.11 0.04
CA ILE A 201 4.83 -7.00 1.18
C ILE A 201 5.91 -8.08 1.06
N ASN A 202 7.14 -7.66 0.78
CA ASN A 202 8.29 -8.55 0.78
C ASN A 202 8.76 -8.83 2.22
N LYS A 203 9.05 -10.11 2.56
CA LYS A 203 9.56 -10.51 3.89
C LYS A 203 10.82 -9.74 4.33
N ASN A 204 11.64 -9.27 3.38
CA ASN A 204 12.90 -8.57 3.67
C ASN A 204 12.68 -7.19 4.30
N ILE A 205 11.47 -6.62 4.23
CA ILE A 205 11.17 -5.35 4.89
C ILE A 205 11.36 -5.44 6.42
N TYR A 206 11.14 -6.62 7.01
CA TYR A 206 11.31 -6.83 8.45
C TYR A 206 12.76 -6.90 8.92
N LEU A 207 13.73 -6.83 7.99
CA LEU A 207 15.14 -6.77 8.35
C LEU A 207 15.51 -5.47 9.08
N ASP A 208 14.81 -4.33 8.88
CA ASP A 208 15.14 -3.14 9.67
C ASP A 208 14.56 -3.17 11.08
N LEU A 209 13.70 -4.12 11.44
CA LEU A 209 13.21 -4.19 12.81
C LEU A 209 14.39 -4.43 13.76
N THR A 210 14.50 -3.59 14.80
CA THR A 210 15.50 -3.78 15.84
C THR A 210 15.17 -5.03 16.66
N LYS A 211 16.16 -5.56 17.38
CA LYS A 211 15.96 -6.72 18.28
C LYS A 211 14.80 -6.48 19.26
N SER A 212 14.73 -5.28 19.86
CA SER A 212 13.67 -4.89 20.79
C SER A 212 12.29 -4.90 20.12
N GLN A 213 12.18 -4.37 18.90
CA GLN A 213 10.92 -4.36 18.15
C GLN A 213 10.49 -5.78 17.75
N LYS A 214 11.42 -6.64 17.33
CA LYS A 214 11.14 -8.06 17.04
C LYS A 214 10.59 -8.79 18.27
N ILE A 215 11.13 -8.51 19.46
CA ILE A 215 10.61 -9.06 20.72
C ILE A 215 9.18 -8.57 20.99
N LYS A 216 8.92 -7.26 20.83
CA LYS A 216 7.58 -6.67 20.99
C LYS A 216 6.56 -7.30 20.03
N LEU A 217 6.99 -7.65 18.82
CA LEU A 217 6.16 -8.23 17.78
C LEU A 217 6.10 -9.77 17.81
N LYS A 218 6.76 -10.44 18.76
CA LYS A 218 6.88 -11.91 18.80
C LYS A 218 5.54 -12.66 18.77
N LYS A 219 4.47 -12.05 19.30
CA LYS A 219 3.11 -12.63 19.28
C LYS A 219 2.39 -12.50 17.94
N TYR A 220 2.90 -11.68 17.02
CA TYR A 220 2.30 -11.41 15.72
C TYR A 220 3.03 -12.19 14.62
N LYS A 221 2.27 -12.78 13.71
CA LYS A 221 2.79 -13.23 12.42
C LYS A 221 3.05 -12.01 11.55
N LEU A 222 4.29 -11.87 11.09
CA LEU A 222 4.69 -10.80 10.18
C LEU A 222 4.16 -11.14 8.78
N PHE A 223 3.23 -10.33 8.25
CA PHE A 223 2.64 -10.61 6.95
C PHE A 223 3.64 -10.42 5.82
N SER A 224 3.73 -11.36 4.89
CA SER A 224 4.45 -11.21 3.63
C SER A 224 3.69 -11.91 2.53
N GLY A 225 3.63 -11.29 1.35
CA GLY A 225 2.89 -11.79 0.20
C GLY A 225 2.10 -10.69 -0.49
N LEU A 226 1.20 -11.13 -1.37
CA LEU A 226 0.33 -10.28 -2.17
C LEU A 226 -1.10 -10.39 -1.66
N ILE A 227 -1.72 -9.24 -1.38
CA ILE A 227 -3.16 -9.13 -1.09
C ILE A 227 -3.79 -8.36 -2.23
N LYS A 228 -4.76 -8.96 -2.91
CA LYS A 228 -5.56 -8.30 -3.95
C LYS A 228 -6.93 -7.96 -3.41
N SER A 229 -7.43 -6.78 -3.74
CA SER A 229 -8.80 -6.40 -3.39
C SER A 229 -9.83 -6.91 -4.40
N ASN A 230 -11.10 -6.62 -4.14
CA ASN A 230 -12.17 -6.77 -5.12
C ASN A 230 -12.00 -5.79 -6.29
N TYR A 231 -12.85 -5.93 -7.32
CA TYR A 231 -12.88 -5.03 -8.45
C TYR A 231 -14.04 -4.04 -8.36
N PHE A 232 -13.85 -2.84 -8.91
CA PHE A 232 -14.89 -1.85 -9.15
C PHE A 232 -14.84 -1.44 -10.62
N SER A 233 -15.94 -1.62 -11.34
CA SER A 233 -16.04 -1.22 -12.75
C SER A 233 -16.50 0.22 -12.89
N PHE A 234 -15.88 0.97 -13.80
CA PHE A 234 -16.24 2.36 -14.06
C PHE A 234 -15.99 2.78 -15.51
N GLU A 235 -16.68 3.85 -15.92
CA GLU A 235 -16.43 4.58 -17.15
C GLU A 235 -15.77 5.91 -16.79
N ALA A 236 -14.69 6.29 -17.49
CA ALA A 236 -13.93 7.49 -17.15
C ALA A 236 -14.70 8.80 -17.41
N TYR A 237 -15.52 8.82 -18.47
CA TYR A 237 -16.14 10.03 -19.03
C TYR A 237 -17.67 10.07 -18.97
N LYS A 238 -18.31 9.21 -18.16
CA LYS A 238 -19.73 9.30 -17.79
C LYS A 238 -19.85 9.55 -16.29
#